data_AF-A0A1A2RQR0-F1
#
_entry.id   AF-A0A1A2RQR0-F1
#
_cell.length_a   1.000
_cell.length_b   1.000
_cell.length_c   1.000
_cell.angle_alpha   90.00
_cell.angle_beta   90.00
_cell.angle_gamma   90.00
#
_symmetry.space_group_name_H-M   'P 1'
#
loop_
_entity.id
_entity.type
_entity.pdbx_description
1 polymer ?
#
loop_
_entity_poly.entity_id
_entity_poly.type
_entity_poly.pdbx_seq_one_letter_code
_entity_poly.pdbx_strand_id
1 'polypeptide(L)'
;MKRHLDELQPKLVILDPLYAYHPSDVEVQNVYARGPMLADLRTMIGDEAALIVGDHFNKTANGRLDLANIAQAGMAVWADSWILQKHREVPNFDEGKFWLEVETGTRRGGGQHLEVDWTLERDKSDPDVILWASVDWEARPMAAKSPDGRIDATVTAILQVIADHPFELTETQVLDKVGGNREKARKAFADLKTNGGLVVKGTERKEGTRMVTRDLIGEGTNAERIRRKRFRRDELRTDSEDTNSTDTDDGTSSERVADDE
;
A
#
# COMPACT_ATOMS: atom_id res chain seq x y z
N MET A 1 2.88 14.41 29.32
CA MET A 1 2.52 13.08 28.78
C MET A 1 2.44 12.03 29.87
N LYS A 2 3.55 11.66 30.54
CA LYS A 2 3.56 10.63 31.60
C LYS A 2 2.43 10.76 32.65
N ARG A 3 2.22 11.94 33.23
CA ARG A 3 1.10 12.17 34.18
C ARG A 3 -0.27 11.81 33.59
N HIS A 4 -0.55 12.19 32.35
CA HIS A 4 -1.82 11.83 31.70
C HIS A 4 -1.89 10.34 31.35
N LEU A 5 -0.78 9.68 31.04
CA LEU A 5 -0.76 8.23 30.85
C LEU A 5 -1.07 7.51 32.16
N ASP A 6 -0.45 7.96 33.27
CA ASP A 6 -0.66 7.39 34.60
C ASP A 6 -2.09 7.61 35.12
N GLU A 7 -2.68 8.80 34.89
CA GLU A 7 -4.03 9.16 35.36
C GLU A 7 -5.15 8.62 34.47
N LEU A 8 -5.03 8.72 33.14
CA LEU A 8 -6.09 8.33 32.20
C LEU A 8 -6.01 6.87 31.77
N GLN A 9 -4.84 6.24 31.90
CA GLN A 9 -4.61 4.83 31.53
C GLN A 9 -5.15 4.48 30.13
N PRO A 10 -4.80 5.25 29.08
CA PRO A 10 -5.38 5.08 27.76
C PRO A 10 -4.99 3.73 27.15
N LYS A 11 -5.88 3.14 26.36
CA LYS A 11 -5.59 1.92 25.59
C LYS A 11 -4.99 2.18 24.20
N LEU A 12 -5.08 3.43 23.73
CA LEU A 12 -4.54 3.89 22.47
C LEU A 12 -3.96 5.29 22.63
N VAL A 13 -2.73 5.47 22.16
CA VAL A 13 -2.05 6.74 22.05
C VAL A 13 -1.77 6.99 20.57
N ILE A 14 -2.21 8.15 20.06
CA ILE A 14 -1.98 8.58 18.68
C ILE A 14 -1.11 9.83 18.72
N LEU A 15 0.01 9.80 18.00
CA LEU A 15 0.91 10.93 17.81
C LEU A 15 0.91 11.33 16.34
N ASP A 16 0.32 12.48 15.99
CA ASP A 16 0.24 12.94 14.60
C ASP A 16 0.32 14.48 14.51
N PRO A 17 1.22 15.07 13.71
CA PRO A 17 2.33 14.43 13.00
C PRO A 17 3.60 14.38 13.85
N LEU A 18 4.37 13.31 13.74
CA LEU A 18 5.61 13.15 14.49
C LEU A 18 6.57 14.34 14.37
N TYR A 19 6.71 14.96 13.20
CA TYR A 19 7.65 16.07 13.01
C TYR A 19 7.33 17.28 13.91
N ALA A 20 6.10 17.41 14.41
CA ALA A 20 5.71 18.44 15.36
C ALA A 20 6.18 18.14 16.81
N TYR A 21 6.68 16.93 17.05
CA TYR A 21 7.09 16.44 18.37
C TYR A 21 8.55 16.01 18.32
N HIS A 22 9.42 16.93 18.73
CA HIS A 22 10.82 16.64 18.99
C HIS A 22 11.23 17.31 20.30
N PRO A 23 12.11 16.67 21.11
CA PRO A 23 12.77 17.34 22.21
C PRO A 23 13.47 18.62 21.72
N SER A 24 13.57 19.63 22.59
CA SER A 24 14.20 20.92 22.25
C SER A 24 15.68 20.80 21.89
N ASP A 25 16.31 19.71 22.27
CA ASP A 25 17.72 19.36 22.05
C ASP A 25 17.94 18.43 20.84
N VAL A 26 16.89 18.04 20.13
CA VAL A 26 16.99 17.19 18.93
C VAL A 26 16.80 18.03 17.66
N GLU A 27 17.85 18.10 16.84
CA GLU A 27 17.73 18.64 15.49
C GLU A 27 16.81 17.75 14.64
N VAL A 28 15.72 18.35 14.14
CA VAL A 28 14.65 17.66 13.41
C VAL A 28 15.15 16.90 12.19
N GLN A 29 16.27 17.33 11.58
CA GLN A 29 16.90 16.70 10.41
C GLN A 29 17.84 15.54 10.77
N ASN A 30 18.17 15.36 12.05
CA ASN A 30 19.12 14.34 12.49
C ASN A 30 18.42 12.98 12.68
N VAL A 31 18.46 12.16 11.62
CA VAL A 31 17.89 10.81 11.57
C VAL A 31 18.42 9.90 12.69
N TYR A 32 19.66 10.10 13.16
CA TYR A 32 20.29 9.29 14.20
C TYR A 32 19.76 9.58 15.60
N ALA A 33 19.27 10.81 15.85
CA ALA A 33 18.69 11.20 17.15
C ALA A 33 17.24 10.72 17.31
N ARG A 34 16.55 10.38 16.22
CA ARG A 34 15.14 9.96 16.25
C ARG A 34 14.89 8.55 16.75
N GLY A 35 15.76 7.59 16.42
CA GLY A 35 15.63 6.21 16.91
C GLY A 35 15.55 6.13 18.44
N PRO A 36 16.51 6.74 19.17
CA PRO A 36 16.45 6.84 20.63
C PRO A 36 15.20 7.56 21.15
N MET A 37 14.79 8.68 20.54
CA MET A 37 13.56 9.40 20.91
C MET A 37 12.32 8.51 20.85
N LEU A 38 12.20 7.66 19.82
CA LEU A 38 11.08 6.73 19.67
C LEU A 38 11.14 5.58 20.67
N ALA A 39 12.34 5.11 21.00
CA ALA A 39 12.54 4.12 22.05
C ALA A 39 12.14 4.66 23.43
N ASP A 40 12.46 5.92 23.71
CA ASP A 40 12.05 6.61 24.95
C ASP A 40 10.53 6.82 24.99
N LEU A 41 9.92 7.21 23.86
CA LEU A 41 8.46 7.29 23.73
C LEU A 41 7.80 5.95 24.00
N ARG A 42 8.31 4.85 23.42
CA ARG A 42 7.81 3.50 23.67
C ARG A 42 7.94 3.12 25.13
N THR A 43 9.08 3.43 25.76
CA THR A 43 9.31 3.16 27.18
C THR A 43 8.34 3.92 28.06
N MET A 44 8.01 5.17 27.71
CA MET A 44 7.05 5.98 28.46
C MET A 44 5.61 5.46 28.37
N ILE A 45 5.23 4.91 27.21
CA ILE A 45 3.90 4.33 27.00
C ILE A 45 3.80 2.92 27.60
N GLY A 46 4.92 2.20 27.64
CA GLY A 46 4.96 0.83 28.14
C GLY A 46 4.22 -0.16 27.23
N ASP A 47 3.87 -1.32 27.80
CA ASP A 47 3.16 -2.40 27.08
C ASP A 47 1.64 -2.36 27.28
N GLU A 48 1.12 -1.31 27.92
CA GLU A 48 -0.28 -1.24 28.36
C GLU A 48 -1.21 -0.53 27.36
N ALA A 49 -0.63 0.15 26.36
CA ALA A 49 -1.36 0.88 25.33
C ALA A 49 -0.80 0.60 23.93
N ALA A 50 -1.69 0.61 22.93
CA ALA A 50 -1.30 0.67 21.53
C ALA A 50 -0.77 2.08 21.19
N LEU A 51 0.24 2.14 20.32
CA LEU A 51 0.84 3.40 19.86
C LEU A 51 0.72 3.48 18.33
N ILE A 52 0.10 4.55 17.84
CA ILE A 52 0.07 4.92 16.42
C ILE A 52 0.82 6.23 16.25
N VAL A 53 1.74 6.26 15.29
CA VAL A 53 2.54 7.44 14.97
C VAL A 53 2.32 7.81 13.50
N GLY A 54 1.77 9.00 13.26
CA GLY A 54 1.63 9.59 11.93
C GLY A 54 2.93 10.27 11.50
N ASP A 55 3.40 9.95 10.29
CA ASP A 55 4.54 10.61 9.67
C ASP A 55 4.32 10.76 8.16
N HIS A 56 5.12 11.62 7.52
CA HIS A 56 4.90 12.06 6.15
C HIS A 56 5.94 11.46 5.19
N PHE A 57 5.55 11.22 3.95
CA PHE A 57 6.52 10.87 2.91
C PHE A 57 7.46 12.04 2.61
N ASN A 58 8.72 11.72 2.27
CA ASN A 58 9.65 12.72 1.75
C ASN A 58 9.10 13.35 0.47
N LYS A 59 9.28 14.66 0.29
CA LYS A 59 8.86 15.38 -0.93
C LYS A 59 9.47 14.80 -2.22
N THR A 60 10.63 14.13 -2.12
CA THR A 60 11.37 13.53 -3.23
C THR A 60 11.06 12.04 -3.43
N ALA A 61 10.17 11.44 -2.64
CA ALA A 61 9.83 10.03 -2.78
C ALA A 61 9.15 9.76 -4.12
N ASN A 62 9.49 8.63 -4.75
CA ASN A 62 9.11 8.27 -6.13
C ASN A 62 7.62 7.87 -6.29
N GLY A 63 6.72 8.37 -5.44
CA GLY A 63 5.30 8.05 -5.45
C GLY A 63 4.96 6.58 -5.10
N ARG A 64 5.92 5.82 -4.59
CA ARG A 64 5.74 4.42 -4.17
C ARG A 64 5.49 4.36 -2.66
N LEU A 65 4.53 3.53 -2.26
CA LEU A 65 4.40 3.12 -0.86
C LEU A 65 5.60 2.25 -0.53
N ASP A 66 6.52 2.83 0.23
CA ASP A 66 7.68 2.15 0.77
C ASP A 66 7.98 2.80 2.12
N LEU A 67 8.23 1.97 3.13
CA LEU A 67 8.58 2.45 4.46
C LEU A 67 9.87 3.29 4.43
N ALA A 68 10.79 2.99 3.50
CA ALA A 68 12.00 3.79 3.27
C ALA A 68 11.72 5.20 2.73
N ASN A 69 10.53 5.43 2.15
CA ASN A 69 10.12 6.73 1.61
C ASN A 69 9.50 7.65 2.68
N ILE A 70 9.19 7.14 3.87
CA ILE A 70 8.79 7.98 5.00
C ILE A 70 9.96 8.92 5.33
N ALA A 71 9.63 10.16 5.68
CA ALA A 71 10.59 11.11 6.18
C ALA A 71 11.39 10.50 7.32
N GLN A 72 12.65 10.20 7.01
CA GLN A 72 13.70 9.76 7.92
C GLN A 72 13.68 8.26 8.25
N ALA A 73 14.72 7.58 7.77
CA ALA A 73 14.93 6.12 7.83
C ALA A 73 14.86 5.48 9.25
N GLY A 74 14.95 6.28 10.31
CA GLY A 74 14.81 5.80 11.69
C GLY A 74 13.46 5.13 11.98
N MET A 75 12.37 5.62 11.36
CA MET A 75 11.05 5.01 11.53
C MET A 75 10.94 3.62 10.93
N ALA A 76 11.48 3.43 9.74
CA ALA A 76 11.45 2.14 9.07
C ALA A 76 12.13 1.05 9.90
N VAL A 77 13.19 1.43 10.63
CA VAL A 77 13.94 0.53 11.52
C VAL A 77 13.27 0.34 12.90
N TRP A 78 12.39 1.23 13.32
CA TRP A 78 11.71 1.13 14.61
C TRP A 78 10.32 0.48 14.52
N ALA A 79 9.56 0.76 13.46
CA ALA A 79 8.18 0.29 13.33
C ALA A 79 8.09 -1.24 13.25
N ASP A 80 7.23 -1.83 14.08
CA ASP A 80 6.87 -3.25 14.03
C ASP A 80 5.82 -3.53 12.94
N SER A 81 4.86 -2.61 12.79
CA SER A 81 3.78 -2.64 11.81
C SER A 81 3.58 -1.25 11.21
N TRP A 82 3.08 -1.18 9.96
CA TRP A 82 2.88 0.07 9.24
C TRP A 82 1.62 0.07 8.39
N ILE A 83 1.09 1.27 8.17
CA ILE A 83 0.05 1.59 7.19
C ILE A 83 0.58 2.77 6.38
N LEU A 84 0.80 2.54 5.10
CA LEU A 84 1.25 3.54 4.13
C LEU A 84 0.07 3.89 3.24
N GLN A 85 -0.14 5.18 2.97
CA GLN A 85 -1.22 5.61 2.11
C GLN A 85 -0.82 6.75 1.17
N LYS A 86 -1.38 6.74 -0.04
CA LYS A 86 -1.30 7.85 -0.99
C LYS A 86 -2.59 7.93 -1.80
N HIS A 87 -2.80 9.05 -2.47
CA HIS A 87 -3.85 9.14 -3.48
C HIS A 87 -3.51 8.29 -4.71
N ARG A 88 -4.45 7.44 -5.16
CA ARG A 88 -4.38 6.78 -6.48
C ARG A 88 -4.72 7.76 -7.60
N GLU A 89 -5.65 8.67 -7.32
CA GLU A 89 -6.24 9.63 -8.25
C GLU A 89 -6.41 10.95 -7.53
N VAL A 90 -6.46 12.06 -8.28
CA VAL A 90 -6.70 13.38 -7.72
C VAL A 90 -8.05 13.37 -6.99
N PRO A 91 -8.13 13.81 -5.72
CA PRO A 91 -9.40 13.85 -4.99
C PRO A 91 -10.45 14.72 -5.69
N ASN A 92 -11.72 14.30 -5.58
CA ASN A 92 -12.84 15.17 -5.95
C ASN A 92 -13.39 15.81 -4.67
N PHE A 93 -12.97 17.05 -4.42
CA PHE A 93 -13.38 17.80 -3.22
C PHE A 93 -14.86 18.20 -3.23
N ASP A 94 -15.44 18.43 -4.41
CA ASP A 94 -16.84 18.84 -4.53
C ASP A 94 -17.81 17.72 -4.12
N GLU A 95 -17.47 16.50 -4.48
CA GLU A 95 -18.23 15.30 -4.11
C GLU A 95 -17.72 14.61 -2.84
N GLY A 96 -16.66 15.14 -2.22
CA GLY A 96 -16.04 14.54 -1.04
C GLY A 96 -15.45 13.15 -1.29
N LYS A 97 -15.03 12.85 -2.52
CA LYS A 97 -14.51 11.52 -2.91
C LYS A 97 -12.98 11.49 -2.91
N PHE A 98 -12.43 10.49 -2.24
CA PHE A 98 -10.99 10.30 -2.12
C PHE A 98 -10.64 8.86 -2.47
N TRP A 99 -9.77 8.67 -3.46
CA TRP A 99 -9.32 7.36 -3.93
C TRP A 99 -7.89 7.10 -3.46
N LEU A 100 -7.73 6.13 -2.55
CA LEU A 100 -6.47 5.85 -1.86
C LEU A 100 -5.86 4.51 -2.28
N GLU A 101 -4.54 4.48 -2.34
CA GLU A 101 -3.70 3.29 -2.36
C GLU A 101 -3.18 3.13 -0.94
N VAL A 102 -3.42 1.98 -0.33
CA VAL A 102 -3.05 1.69 1.05
C VAL A 102 -2.25 0.40 1.10
N GLU A 103 -1.07 0.43 1.70
CA GLU A 103 -0.27 -0.75 1.99
C GLU A 103 -0.17 -0.93 3.50
N THR A 104 -0.54 -2.11 3.98
CA THR A 104 -0.33 -2.51 5.36
C THR A 104 0.79 -3.54 5.42
N GLY A 105 1.57 -3.52 6.50
CA GLY A 105 2.62 -4.51 6.69
C GLY A 105 3.03 -4.64 8.15
N THR A 106 3.73 -5.74 8.43
CA THR A 106 4.35 -6.01 9.73
C THR A 106 5.59 -6.85 9.50
N ARG A 107 6.55 -6.76 10.43
CA ARG A 107 7.75 -7.58 10.43
C ARG A 107 7.48 -9.07 10.51
N ARG A 108 6.30 -9.47 10.99
CA ARG A 108 5.89 -10.87 11.11
C ARG A 108 5.22 -11.42 9.85
N GLY A 109 5.11 -10.62 8.79
CA GLY A 109 4.41 -10.95 7.55
C GLY A 109 2.90 -10.73 7.64
N GLY A 110 2.17 -10.85 6.51
CA GLY A 110 0.72 -10.65 6.47
C GLY A 110 0.26 -9.26 6.05
N GLY A 111 1.08 -8.53 5.31
CA GLY A 111 0.71 -7.25 4.72
C GLY A 111 -0.35 -7.38 3.61
N GLN A 112 -1.10 -6.29 3.38
CA GLN A 112 -2.09 -6.19 2.31
C GLN A 112 -1.88 -4.92 1.49
N HIS A 113 -2.15 -5.01 0.20
CA HIS A 113 -2.21 -3.85 -0.68
C HIS A 113 -3.65 -3.63 -1.10
N LEU A 114 -4.20 -2.47 -0.77
CA LEU A 114 -5.62 -2.14 -0.86
C LEU A 114 -5.84 -0.88 -1.69
N GLU A 115 -6.93 -0.88 -2.43
CA GLU A 115 -7.64 0.31 -2.89
C GLU A 115 -8.67 0.65 -1.81
N VAL A 116 -8.62 1.87 -1.31
CA VAL A 116 -9.59 2.36 -0.32
C VAL A 116 -10.24 3.61 -0.89
N ASP A 117 -11.56 3.58 -1.05
CA ASP A 117 -12.32 4.71 -1.60
C ASP A 117 -13.17 5.30 -0.46
N TRP A 118 -12.94 6.57 -0.13
CA TRP A 118 -13.68 7.30 0.89
C TRP A 118 -14.67 8.25 0.25
N THR A 119 -15.83 8.39 0.88
CA THR A 119 -16.80 9.44 0.62
C THR A 119 -17.03 10.18 1.93
N LEU A 120 -16.66 11.46 1.97
CA LEU A 120 -16.81 12.32 3.13
C LEU A 120 -17.92 13.34 2.86
N GLU A 121 -18.95 13.33 3.69
CA GLU A 121 -20.01 14.32 3.61
C GLU A 121 -19.66 15.50 4.50
N ARG A 122 -19.50 16.70 3.91
CA ARG A 122 -19.15 17.90 4.67
C ARG A 122 -20.37 18.41 5.43
N ASP A 123 -20.20 18.66 6.73
CA ASP A 123 -21.12 19.46 7.50
C ASP A 123 -20.89 20.94 7.19
N LYS A 124 -21.97 21.64 6.79
CA LYS A 124 -21.95 23.05 6.40
C LYS A 124 -22.68 23.94 7.40
N SER A 125 -23.04 23.41 8.58
CA SER A 125 -23.74 24.16 9.63
C SER A 125 -22.88 25.28 10.21
N ASP A 126 -21.56 25.10 10.26
CA ASP A 126 -20.59 26.11 10.68
C ASP A 126 -19.58 26.37 9.53
N PRO A 127 -19.55 27.58 8.95
CA PRO A 127 -18.61 27.91 7.88
C PRO A 127 -17.16 28.03 8.34
N ASP A 128 -16.92 28.24 9.63
CA ASP A 128 -15.59 28.49 10.19
C ASP A 128 -14.86 27.21 10.61
N VAL A 129 -15.55 26.07 10.57
CA VAL A 129 -15.00 24.77 10.97
C VAL A 129 -15.09 23.77 9.83
N ILE A 130 -14.01 23.02 9.61
CA ILE A 130 -14.04 21.85 8.73
C ILE A 130 -14.60 20.69 9.56
N LEU A 131 -15.89 20.42 9.39
CA LEU A 131 -16.60 19.31 10.01
C LEU A 131 -17.12 18.35 8.94
N TRP A 132 -17.15 17.07 9.28
CA TRP A 132 -17.70 16.01 8.44
C TRP A 132 -18.94 15.45 9.12
N ALA A 133 -20.07 15.46 8.40
CA ALA A 133 -21.35 14.92 8.87
C ALA A 133 -21.33 13.38 8.87
N SER A 134 -20.70 12.79 7.85
CA SER A 134 -20.60 11.34 7.70
C SER A 134 -19.34 10.93 6.94
N VAL A 135 -18.97 9.66 7.11
CA VAL A 135 -17.89 9.00 6.36
C VAL A 135 -18.37 7.62 5.94
N ASP A 136 -18.34 7.38 4.63
CA ASP A 136 -18.50 6.07 4.03
C ASP A 136 -17.19 5.64 3.39
N TRP A 137 -16.89 4.36 3.44
CA TRP A 137 -15.68 3.83 2.82
C TRP A 137 -15.86 2.39 2.34
N GLU A 138 -15.13 2.06 1.28
CA GLU A 138 -14.96 0.69 0.80
C GLU A 138 -13.47 0.38 0.69
N ALA A 139 -13.07 -0.81 1.12
CA ALA A 139 -11.72 -1.31 0.91
C ALA A 139 -11.73 -2.60 0.09
N ARG A 140 -10.86 -2.67 -0.91
CA ARG A 140 -10.73 -3.83 -1.78
C ARG A 140 -9.25 -4.09 -2.12
N PRO A 141 -8.81 -5.35 -2.29
CA PRO A 141 -7.43 -5.62 -2.68
C PRO A 141 -7.06 -4.93 -4.00
N MET A 142 -5.91 -4.26 -3.99
CA MET A 142 -5.40 -3.59 -5.17
C MET A 142 -5.08 -4.60 -6.25
N ALA A 143 -5.51 -4.32 -7.48
CA ALA A 143 -5.07 -5.13 -8.62
C ALA A 143 -3.58 -4.86 -8.87
N ALA A 144 -2.76 -5.88 -9.09
CA ALA A 144 -1.40 -5.68 -9.58
C ALA A 144 -1.45 -4.88 -10.89
N LYS A 145 -1.12 -3.57 -10.84
CA LYS A 145 -0.98 -2.74 -12.03
C LYS A 145 0.37 -3.10 -12.67
N SER A 146 0.30 -3.82 -13.78
CA SER A 146 1.39 -3.82 -14.77
C SER A 146 1.57 -2.38 -15.27
N PRO A 147 2.82 -1.87 -15.40
CA PRO A 147 3.11 -0.51 -15.89
C PRO A 147 2.42 -0.15 -17.21
N ASP A 148 2.04 -1.15 -18.02
CA ASP A 148 1.48 -0.94 -19.37
C ASP A 148 -0.05 -1.06 -19.45
N GLY A 149 -0.76 -1.27 -18.34
CA GLY A 149 -2.23 -1.45 -18.37
C GLY A 149 -2.72 -2.67 -19.17
N ARG A 150 -1.81 -3.45 -19.78
CA ARG A 150 -2.01 -4.82 -20.24
C ARG A 150 -1.95 -5.74 -19.04
N ILE A 151 -2.97 -6.59 -18.89
CA ILE A 151 -2.94 -7.73 -17.98
C ILE A 151 -1.60 -8.43 -18.19
N ASP A 152 -0.81 -8.60 -17.12
CA ASP A 152 0.46 -9.29 -17.22
C ASP A 152 0.17 -10.70 -17.73
N ALA A 153 0.49 -10.99 -18.99
CA ALA A 153 0.23 -12.28 -19.63
C ALA A 153 0.78 -13.45 -18.79
N THR A 154 1.81 -13.17 -18.00
CA THR A 154 2.40 -14.09 -17.03
C THR A 154 1.43 -14.45 -15.89
N VAL A 155 0.68 -13.50 -15.33
CA VAL A 155 -0.35 -13.76 -14.31
C VAL A 155 -1.46 -14.65 -14.86
N THR A 156 -1.94 -14.35 -16.07
CA THR A 156 -2.96 -15.17 -16.73
C THR A 156 -2.45 -16.58 -16.98
N ALA A 157 -1.22 -16.73 -17.46
CA ALA A 157 -0.61 -18.04 -17.68
C ALA A 157 -0.47 -18.83 -16.38
N ILE A 158 -0.05 -18.19 -15.28
CA ILE A 158 0.03 -18.84 -13.96
C ILE A 158 -1.35 -19.34 -13.52
N LEU A 159 -2.37 -18.48 -13.55
CA LEU A 159 -3.72 -18.85 -13.13
C LEU A 159 -4.36 -19.90 -14.03
N GLN A 160 -4.01 -19.93 -15.32
CA GLN A 160 -4.45 -20.98 -16.25
C GLN A 160 -3.81 -22.32 -15.92
N VAL A 161 -2.48 -22.37 -15.75
CA VAL A 161 -1.76 -23.60 -15.37
C VAL A 161 -2.31 -24.20 -14.08
N ILE A 162 -2.68 -23.36 -13.10
CA ILE A 162 -3.21 -23.81 -11.82
C ILE A 162 -4.69 -24.23 -11.94
N ALA A 163 -5.48 -23.60 -12.81
CA ALA A 163 -6.85 -24.04 -13.13
C ALA A 163 -6.84 -25.44 -13.75
N ASP A 164 -5.89 -25.69 -14.64
CA ASP A 164 -5.76 -26.95 -15.35
C ASP A 164 -5.16 -28.06 -14.46
N HIS A 165 -4.46 -27.68 -13.39
CA HIS A 165 -3.75 -28.59 -12.48
C HIS A 165 -3.93 -28.22 -10.99
N PRO A 166 -5.18 -28.19 -10.46
CA PRO A 166 -5.46 -27.71 -9.13
C PRO A 166 -4.85 -28.65 -8.07
N PHE A 167 -3.92 -28.13 -7.26
CA PHE A 167 -3.19 -28.88 -6.25
C PHE A 167 -2.42 -30.10 -6.79
N GLU A 168 -1.96 -30.06 -8.05
CA GLU A 168 -1.13 -31.14 -8.61
C GLU A 168 0.36 -30.77 -8.71
N LEU A 169 0.63 -29.47 -8.78
CA LEU A 169 1.94 -28.91 -9.09
C LEU A 169 2.50 -28.14 -7.90
N THR A 170 3.82 -28.27 -7.71
CA THR A 170 4.60 -27.38 -6.85
C THR A 170 4.84 -26.03 -7.54
N GLU A 171 5.22 -25.00 -6.77
CA GLU A 171 5.58 -23.68 -7.32
C GLU A 171 6.60 -23.78 -8.46
N THR A 172 7.66 -24.57 -8.27
CA THR A 172 8.70 -24.75 -9.30
C THR A 172 8.13 -25.32 -10.59
N GLN A 173 7.25 -26.32 -10.49
CA GLN A 173 6.62 -26.94 -11.66
C GLN A 173 5.61 -26.01 -12.36
N VAL A 174 4.90 -25.17 -11.59
CA VAL A 174 4.04 -24.12 -12.18
C VAL A 174 4.90 -23.13 -12.97
N LEU A 175 5.98 -22.61 -12.38
CA LEU A 175 6.87 -21.66 -13.04
C LEU A 175 7.53 -22.25 -14.30
N ASP A 176 7.92 -23.53 -14.26
CA ASP A 176 8.48 -24.24 -15.40
C ASP A 176 7.45 -24.42 -16.53
N LYS A 177 6.18 -24.69 -16.21
CA LYS A 177 5.08 -24.80 -17.19
C LYS A 177 4.66 -23.45 -17.79
N VAL A 178 4.70 -22.38 -17.01
CA VAL A 178 4.40 -21.01 -17.49
C VAL A 178 5.45 -20.54 -18.48
N GLY A 179 6.72 -20.91 -18.27
CA GLY A 179 7.83 -20.58 -19.16
C GLY A 179 8.13 -19.08 -19.22
N GLY A 180 8.92 -18.67 -20.22
CA GLY A 180 9.29 -17.26 -20.44
C GLY A 180 10.30 -16.70 -19.43
N ASN A 181 10.15 -15.43 -19.07
CA ASN A 181 11.04 -14.77 -18.12
C ASN A 181 10.76 -15.27 -16.68
N ARG A 182 11.67 -16.09 -16.17
CA ARG A 182 11.55 -16.75 -14.85
C ARG A 182 11.48 -15.77 -13.68
N GLU A 183 12.21 -14.66 -13.74
CA GLU A 183 12.21 -13.64 -12.68
C GLU A 183 10.86 -12.93 -12.62
N LYS A 184 10.34 -12.55 -13.78
CA LYS A 184 9.01 -11.94 -13.92
C LYS A 184 7.91 -12.91 -13.43
N ALA A 185 7.98 -14.17 -13.84
CA ALA A 185 7.02 -15.19 -13.40
C ALA A 185 7.07 -15.43 -11.89
N ARG A 186 8.28 -15.47 -11.30
CA ARG A 186 8.44 -15.62 -9.86
C ARG A 186 7.84 -14.44 -9.09
N LYS A 187 8.06 -13.22 -9.57
CA LYS A 187 7.47 -12.01 -9.00
C LYS A 187 5.95 -12.05 -9.07
N ALA A 188 5.39 -12.30 -10.26
CA ALA A 188 3.95 -12.41 -10.46
C ALA A 188 3.31 -13.51 -9.59
N PHE A 189 4.00 -14.64 -9.42
CA PHE A 189 3.55 -15.74 -8.57
C PHE A 189 3.55 -15.35 -7.08
N ALA A 190 4.59 -14.66 -6.60
CA ALA A 190 4.64 -14.13 -5.24
C ALA A 190 3.51 -13.11 -5.01
N ASP A 191 3.29 -12.20 -5.96
CA ASP A 191 2.19 -11.23 -5.90
C ASP A 191 0.82 -11.93 -5.82
N LEU A 192 0.61 -12.99 -6.59
CA LEU A 192 -0.63 -13.77 -6.53
C LEU A 192 -0.82 -14.50 -5.19
N LYS A 193 0.25 -15.00 -4.56
CA LYS A 193 0.19 -15.57 -3.19
C LYS A 193 -0.19 -14.50 -2.17
N THR A 194 0.49 -13.35 -2.19
CA THR A 194 0.23 -12.23 -1.28
C THR A 194 -1.21 -11.72 -1.42
N ASN A 195 -1.74 -11.66 -2.65
CA ASN A 195 -3.08 -11.18 -2.92
C ASN A 195 -4.19 -12.25 -2.75
N GLY A 196 -3.86 -13.43 -2.23
CA GLY A 196 -4.82 -14.52 -2.04
C GLY A 196 -5.41 -15.08 -3.35
N GLY A 197 -4.73 -14.82 -4.47
CA GLY A 197 -5.05 -15.44 -5.76
C GLY A 197 -4.65 -16.90 -5.80
N LEU A 198 -3.66 -17.30 -5.00
CA LEU A 198 -3.18 -18.68 -4.86
C LEU A 198 -3.20 -19.13 -3.40
N VAL A 199 -3.37 -20.43 -3.19
CA VAL A 199 -3.21 -21.07 -1.89
C VAL A 199 -2.23 -22.23 -2.00
N VAL A 200 -1.52 -22.51 -0.90
CA VAL A 200 -0.59 -23.63 -0.78
C VAL A 200 -1.17 -24.64 0.18
N LYS A 201 -1.19 -25.91 -0.22
CA LYS A 201 -1.64 -27.01 0.63
C LYS A 201 -0.59 -28.12 0.65
N GLY A 202 -0.11 -28.45 1.84
CA GLY A 202 0.71 -29.63 2.08
C GLY A 202 -0.12 -30.88 1.84
N THR A 203 0.21 -31.64 0.78
CA THR A 203 -0.50 -32.87 0.40
C THR A 203 0.50 -34.00 0.26
N GLU A 204 0.17 -35.17 0.81
CA GLU A 204 0.99 -36.37 0.66
C GLU A 204 0.83 -36.95 -0.75
N ARG A 205 1.96 -37.13 -1.43
CA ARG A 205 2.01 -37.75 -2.75
C ARG A 205 3.01 -38.89 -2.75
N LYS A 206 2.69 -39.94 -3.50
CA LYS A 206 3.61 -41.04 -3.75
C LYS A 206 4.65 -40.62 -4.80
N GLU A 207 5.92 -40.57 -4.39
CA GLU A 207 7.08 -40.35 -5.26
C GLU A 207 7.93 -41.62 -5.26
N GLY A 208 7.82 -42.40 -6.34
CA GLY A 208 8.42 -43.74 -6.42
C GLY A 208 7.83 -44.70 -5.37
N THR A 209 8.65 -45.13 -4.43
CA THR A 209 8.25 -46.05 -3.34
C THR A 209 7.90 -45.36 -2.03
N ARG A 210 8.06 -44.03 -1.92
CA ARG A 210 7.86 -43.27 -0.66
C ARG A 210 6.69 -42.30 -0.76
N MET A 211 6.00 -42.09 0.36
CA MET A 211 5.05 -40.98 0.52
C MET A 211 5.81 -39.73 0.95
N VAL A 212 5.62 -38.62 0.26
CA VAL A 212 6.28 -37.35 0.52
C VAL A 212 5.22 -36.25 0.57
N THR A 213 5.24 -35.44 1.62
CA THR A 213 4.39 -34.25 1.68
C THR A 213 4.99 -33.16 0.80
N ARG A 214 4.20 -32.64 -0.14
CA ARG A 214 4.59 -31.53 -1.02
C ARG A 214 3.63 -30.37 -0.86
N ASP A 215 4.18 -29.16 -0.98
CA ASP A 215 3.41 -27.92 -1.07
C ASP A 215 2.85 -27.79 -2.48
N LEU A 216 1.57 -28.13 -2.64
CA LEU A 216 0.86 -28.08 -3.91
C LEU A 216 0.02 -26.82 -4.01
N ILE A 217 -0.03 -26.26 -5.20
CA ILE A 217 -0.60 -24.94 -5.45
C ILE A 217 -2.01 -25.08 -6.02
N GLY A 218 -2.96 -24.34 -5.46
CA GLY A 218 -4.33 -24.25 -5.95
C GLY A 218 -4.81 -22.80 -6.06
N GLU A 219 -6.01 -22.63 -6.61
CA GLU A 219 -6.69 -21.33 -6.67
C GLU A 219 -7.08 -20.86 -5.28
N GLY A 220 -6.75 -19.60 -4.96
CA GLY A 220 -7.23 -18.93 -3.77
C GLY A 220 -8.60 -18.30 -3.97
N THR A 221 -9.20 -17.83 -2.88
CA THR A 221 -10.54 -17.21 -2.87
C THR A 221 -10.66 -16.00 -3.80
N ASN A 222 -9.54 -15.37 -4.16
CA ASN A 222 -9.51 -14.22 -5.05
C ASN A 222 -9.21 -14.57 -6.52
N ALA A 223 -8.94 -15.85 -6.87
CA ALA A 223 -8.52 -16.26 -8.22
C ALA A 223 -9.54 -15.86 -9.30
N GLU A 224 -10.83 -16.20 -9.08
CA GLU A 224 -11.91 -15.90 -10.02
C GLU A 224 -12.16 -14.39 -10.14
N ARG A 225 -12.01 -13.64 -9.05
CA ARG A 225 -12.10 -12.17 -9.07
C ARG A 225 -10.96 -11.54 -9.87
N ILE A 226 -9.75 -12.10 -9.78
CA ILE A 226 -8.59 -11.66 -10.57
C ILE A 226 -8.81 -11.98 -12.06
N ARG A 227 -9.41 -13.12 -12.40
CA ARG A 227 -9.82 -13.45 -13.78
C ARG A 227 -10.89 -12.52 -14.35
N ARG A 228 -11.96 -12.27 -13.59
CA ARG A 228 -13.14 -11.51 -14.04
C ARG A 228 -12.88 -10.03 -14.32
N LYS A 229 -11.79 -9.46 -13.80
CA LYS A 229 -11.34 -8.10 -14.17
C LYS A 229 -11.03 -7.95 -15.68
N ARG A 230 -11.06 -9.04 -16.47
CA ARG A 230 -11.01 -9.06 -17.94
C ARG A 230 -12.27 -8.51 -18.63
N PHE A 231 -13.48 -8.78 -18.14
CA PHE A 231 -14.69 -8.56 -18.94
C PHE A 231 -15.21 -7.11 -18.93
N ARG A 232 -15.05 -6.37 -17.82
CA ARG A 232 -15.60 -5.01 -17.71
C ARG A 232 -14.86 -3.93 -18.51
N ARG A 233 -13.64 -4.20 -19.00
CA ARG A 233 -12.85 -3.18 -19.71
C ARG A 233 -13.07 -3.16 -21.21
N ASP A 234 -13.46 -4.29 -21.82
CA ASP A 234 -13.78 -4.33 -23.26
C ASP A 234 -15.17 -3.72 -23.57
N GLU A 235 -16.12 -3.76 -22.62
CA GLU A 235 -17.42 -3.07 -22.77
C GLU A 235 -17.33 -1.54 -22.65
N LEU A 236 -16.27 -1.00 -22.05
CA LEU A 236 -16.08 0.46 -21.87
C LEU A 236 -15.26 1.10 -23.00
N ARG A 237 -14.88 0.34 -24.04
CA ARG A 237 -13.93 0.79 -25.07
C ARG A 237 -14.57 1.08 -26.44
N THR A 238 -15.90 1.12 -26.53
CA THR A 238 -16.60 1.42 -27.79
C THR A 238 -16.95 2.90 -28.01
N ASP A 239 -16.88 3.78 -27.01
CA ASP A 239 -17.43 5.15 -27.14
C ASP A 239 -16.55 6.28 -26.57
N SER A 240 -15.28 6.41 -26.97
CA SER A 240 -14.59 7.70 -26.77
C SER A 240 -13.70 8.05 -27.96
N GLU A 241 -14.21 8.99 -28.76
CA GLU A 241 -13.49 9.68 -29.82
C GLU A 241 -12.23 10.36 -29.29
N ASP A 242 -11.15 10.21 -30.06
CA ASP A 242 -9.88 10.90 -29.88
C ASP A 242 -10.08 12.42 -29.82
N THR A 243 -9.67 13.05 -28.71
CA THR A 243 -9.46 14.50 -28.66
C THR A 243 -7.98 14.79 -28.46
N ASN A 244 -7.43 15.47 -29.46
CA ASN A 244 -6.02 15.87 -29.56
C ASN A 244 -5.60 16.82 -28.44
N SER A 245 -4.40 16.56 -27.91
CA SER A 245 -3.61 17.44 -27.05
C SER A 245 -3.32 18.79 -27.73
N THR A 246 -3.63 19.90 -27.06
CA THR A 246 -3.10 21.23 -27.41
C THR A 246 -2.09 21.67 -26.36
N ASP A 247 -0.88 21.99 -26.85
CA ASP A 247 0.24 22.64 -26.16
C ASP A 247 -0.18 23.88 -25.37
N THR A 248 0.38 24.04 -24.17
CA THR A 248 0.52 25.34 -23.49
C THR A 248 1.92 25.54 -22.98
N ASP A 249 2.67 26.27 -23.80
CA ASP A 249 3.70 27.31 -23.58
C ASP A 249 4.15 27.60 -22.13
N ASP A 250 5.46 27.45 -21.90
CA ASP A 250 6.20 27.73 -20.66
C ASP A 250 6.64 29.21 -20.61
N GLY A 251 5.97 30.02 -19.77
CA GLY A 251 6.33 31.41 -19.52
C GLY A 251 7.36 31.59 -18.39
N THR A 252 8.65 31.70 -18.74
CA THR A 252 9.69 32.23 -17.85
C THR A 252 9.99 33.70 -18.14
N SER A 253 9.73 34.59 -17.19
CA SER A 253 10.37 35.91 -17.14
C SER A 253 10.71 36.30 -15.70
N SER A 254 12.01 36.57 -15.49
CA SER A 254 12.62 36.94 -14.22
C SER A 254 12.73 38.47 -14.18
N GLU A 255 12.28 39.11 -13.11
CA GLU A 255 12.52 40.53 -12.85
C GLU A 255 13.42 40.67 -11.62
N ARG A 256 14.65 41.14 -11.84
CA ARG A 256 15.61 41.54 -10.81
C ARG A 256 15.33 43.01 -10.47
N VAL A 257 15.04 43.29 -9.20
CA VAL A 257 15.06 44.65 -8.67
C VAL A 257 16.50 44.96 -8.25
N ALA A 258 17.05 46.03 -8.81
CA ALA A 258 18.30 46.63 -8.38
C ALA A 258 17.98 47.68 -7.30
N ASP A 259 18.63 47.54 -6.15
CA ASP A 259 18.75 48.62 -5.15
C ASP A 259 19.89 49.54 -5.59
N ASP A 260 19.67 50.86 -5.55
CA ASP A 260 20.73 51.86 -5.43
C ASP A 260 20.20 53.09 -4.65
N GLU A 261 21.02 53.47 -3.65
CA GLU A 261 21.14 54.72 -2.86
C GLU A 261 20.04 55.18 -1.88
#